data_AF-W5J4Z1-F1
#
_entry.id   AF-W5J4Z1-F1
#
_cell.length_a   1.000
_cell.length_b   1.000
_cell.length_c   1.000
_cell.angle_alpha   90.00
_cell.angle_beta   90.00
_cell.angle_gamma   90.00
#
_symmetry.space_group_name_H-M   'P 1'
#
loop_
_entity.id
_entity.type
_entity.pdbx_description
1 polymer ?
#
loop_
_entity_poly.entity_id
_entity_poly.type
_entity_poly.pdbx_seq_one_letter_code
_entity_poly.pdbx_strand_id
1 'polypeptide(L)'
;MSSPNVTTSSNYWDFLFTELADPRTNHWPLISSPVPGLTIIASYLYFVLNFGPKYMANRKPFQMQKTLVVYNFIQVLVSVYLFLEGLDGAWLRHYSWRCQPVDFDNNPAAMRVARGCYIYFLAKISELLDTVFFTLRKKDNQITFLHLYHHTVMPMISWGATKYYPGGHGTFIGVINSFVHIVMYTYYMMAAMGPQYQKYLWWKKYITNLQMVQFGMAFAHSAQLLWTDCGYPRWSVFFTLPNAIFFYMLFNDFYKKSYGSKKAAAAKLANDAANADNNNTHPTTTPTTTPSADKVASKEL
;
A
#
# COMPACT_ATOMS: atom_id res chain seq x y z
N MET A 1 0.65 48.81 30.86
CA MET A 1 0.50 48.27 29.50
C MET A 1 0.84 46.80 29.55
N SER A 2 -0.17 45.96 29.35
CA SER A 2 -0.09 44.50 29.40
C SER A 2 0.73 43.96 28.23
N SER A 3 1.83 43.28 28.53
CA SER A 3 2.56 42.45 27.57
C SER A 3 1.66 41.31 27.10
N PRO A 4 1.57 41.04 25.79
CA PRO A 4 0.86 39.85 25.34
C PRO A 4 1.73 38.63 25.68
N ASN A 5 1.23 37.79 26.57
CA ASN A 5 1.71 36.41 26.73
C ASN A 5 1.41 35.66 25.42
N VAL A 6 2.29 35.77 24.43
CA VAL A 6 2.25 34.93 23.24
C VAL A 6 2.81 33.56 23.65
N THR A 7 1.90 32.59 23.72
CA THR A 7 2.13 31.20 24.13
C THR A 7 3.21 30.52 23.29
N THR A 8 4.25 29.99 23.93
CA THR A 8 5.38 29.25 23.32
C THR A 8 4.97 28.11 22.38
N SER A 9 3.76 27.56 22.55
CA SER A 9 3.17 26.52 21.68
C SER A 9 2.77 27.01 20.29
N SER A 10 2.32 28.27 20.16
CA SER A 10 1.98 28.87 18.85
C SER A 10 3.22 28.98 17.97
N ASN A 11 4.36 29.41 18.54
CA ASN A 11 5.64 29.49 17.82
C ASN A 11 6.12 28.13 17.29
N TYR A 12 5.95 27.04 18.07
CA TYR A 12 6.40 25.71 17.63
C TYR A 12 5.49 25.11 16.56
N TRP A 13 4.17 25.31 16.70
CA TRP A 13 3.21 24.86 15.70
C TRP A 13 3.43 25.56 14.36
N ASP A 14 3.58 26.88 14.37
CA ASP A 14 3.81 27.69 13.17
C ASP A 14 5.17 27.36 12.54
N PHE A 15 6.21 27.16 13.36
CA PHE A 15 7.50 26.68 12.88
C PHE A 15 7.38 25.35 12.12
N LEU A 16 6.71 24.34 12.69
CA LEU A 16 6.61 23.02 12.09
C LEU A 16 5.69 22.93 10.88
N PHE A 17 4.59 23.67 10.86
CA PHE A 17 3.54 23.50 9.84
C PHE A 17 3.42 24.66 8.87
N THR A 18 4.09 25.78 9.14
CA THR A 18 4.11 26.96 8.27
C THR A 18 5.51 27.29 7.77
N GLU A 19 6.50 27.40 8.66
CA GLU A 19 7.86 27.84 8.28
C GLU A 19 8.69 26.72 7.63
N LEU A 20 8.62 25.49 8.16
CA LEU A 20 9.34 24.34 7.61
C LEU A 20 8.65 23.74 6.37
N ALA A 21 7.40 24.08 6.13
CA ALA A 21 6.58 23.52 5.06
C ALA A 21 6.96 24.08 3.69
N ASP A 22 6.78 23.29 2.64
CA ASP A 22 6.91 23.78 1.27
C ASP A 22 5.79 24.78 0.97
N PRO A 23 6.11 26.05 0.66
CA PRO A 23 5.10 27.10 0.47
C PRO A 23 4.14 26.79 -0.70
N ARG A 24 4.57 25.97 -1.67
CA ARG A 24 3.81 25.64 -2.87
C ARG A 24 2.61 24.75 -2.58
N THR A 25 2.73 23.86 -1.59
CA THR A 25 1.70 22.86 -1.26
C THR A 25 0.99 23.16 0.06
N ASN A 26 1.53 24.06 0.89
CA ASN A 26 1.03 24.33 2.23
C ASN A 26 -0.46 24.73 2.27
N HIS A 27 -0.94 25.45 1.25
CA HIS A 27 -2.33 25.90 1.18
C HIS A 27 -3.29 24.85 0.58
N TRP A 28 -2.80 23.68 0.16
CA TRP A 28 -3.64 22.67 -0.47
C TRP A 28 -4.56 21.97 0.53
N PRO A 29 -5.77 21.55 0.11
CA PRO A 29 -6.71 20.86 0.99
C PRO A 29 -6.07 19.62 1.63
N LEU A 30 -6.26 19.46 2.94
CA LEU A 30 -5.70 18.40 3.80
C LEU A 30 -4.18 18.47 4.04
N ILE A 31 -3.44 19.42 3.45
CA ILE A 31 -1.98 19.59 3.67
C ILE A 31 -1.69 20.72 4.66
N SER A 32 -2.54 21.74 4.75
CA SER A 32 -2.33 22.89 5.62
C SER A 32 -2.06 22.53 7.09
N SER A 33 -2.78 21.55 7.60
CA SER A 33 -2.64 21.04 8.96
C SER A 33 -2.60 19.51 8.96
N PRO A 34 -1.89 18.87 9.90
CA PRO A 34 -1.96 17.42 10.08
C PRO A 34 -3.31 16.97 10.66
N VAL A 35 -4.07 17.87 11.30
CA VAL A 35 -5.28 17.53 12.06
C VAL A 35 -6.35 16.84 11.20
N PRO A 36 -6.70 17.32 9.99
CA PRO A 36 -7.68 16.63 9.15
C PRO A 36 -7.23 15.22 8.75
N GLY A 37 -5.97 15.06 8.34
CA GLY A 37 -5.42 13.75 7.96
C GLY A 37 -5.40 12.76 9.13
N LEU A 38 -4.93 13.19 10.30
CA LEU A 38 -4.93 12.38 11.52
C LEU A 38 -6.36 12.02 11.97
N THR A 39 -7.31 12.94 11.80
CA THR A 39 -8.73 12.69 12.12
C THR A 39 -9.31 11.62 11.19
N ILE A 40 -9.00 11.66 9.89
CA ILE A 40 -9.41 10.63 8.93
C ILE A 40 -8.83 9.28 9.33
N ILE A 41 -7.53 9.20 9.63
CA ILE A 41 -6.87 7.95 10.04
C ILE A 41 -7.43 7.42 11.35
N ALA A 42 -7.63 8.27 12.37
CA ALA A 42 -8.21 7.87 13.64
C ALA A 42 -9.64 7.33 13.47
N SER A 43 -10.46 8.00 12.65
CA SER A 43 -11.82 7.58 12.33
C SER A 43 -11.82 6.25 11.56
N TYR A 44 -10.91 6.08 10.61
CA TYR A 44 -10.70 4.83 9.87
C TYR A 44 -10.33 3.68 10.82
N LEU A 45 -9.35 3.87 11.70
CA LEU A 45 -8.92 2.84 12.66
C LEU A 45 -10.05 2.48 13.63
N TYR A 46 -10.75 3.49 14.16
CA TYR A 46 -11.93 3.27 15.01
C TYR A 46 -13.03 2.48 14.28
N PHE A 47 -13.29 2.80 13.02
CA PHE A 47 -14.24 2.08 12.20
C PHE A 47 -13.82 0.62 12.00
N VAL A 48 -12.60 0.38 11.50
CA VAL A 48 -12.15 -0.98 11.14
C VAL A 48 -11.95 -1.88 12.36
N LEU A 49 -11.42 -1.35 13.46
CA LEU A 49 -11.06 -2.16 14.63
C LEU A 49 -12.20 -2.33 15.63
N ASN A 50 -13.21 -1.46 15.62
CA ASN A 50 -14.22 -1.44 16.68
C ASN A 50 -15.64 -1.30 16.13
N PHE A 51 -15.99 -0.15 15.57
CA PHE A 51 -17.38 0.14 15.22
C PHE A 51 -17.91 -0.75 14.09
N GLY A 52 -17.17 -0.90 13.00
CA GLY A 52 -17.56 -1.67 11.82
C GLY A 52 -17.80 -3.15 12.12
N PRO A 53 -16.87 -3.88 12.78
CA PRO A 53 -17.10 -5.27 13.17
C PRO A 53 -18.30 -5.44 14.10
N LYS A 54 -18.48 -4.55 15.09
CA LYS A 54 -19.65 -4.56 15.99
C LYS A 54 -20.96 -4.32 15.23
N TYR A 55 -20.97 -3.35 14.32
CA TYR A 55 -22.13 -3.05 13.48
C TYR A 55 -22.50 -4.23 12.56
N MET A 56 -21.51 -4.96 12.07
CA MET A 56 -21.67 -6.12 11.17
C MET A 56 -21.88 -7.45 11.89
N ALA A 57 -21.79 -7.51 13.21
CA ALA A 57 -21.88 -8.75 14.00
C ALA A 57 -23.17 -9.52 13.67
N ASN A 58 -24.30 -8.82 13.73
CA ASN A 58 -25.64 -9.39 13.54
C ASN A 58 -26.23 -9.13 12.13
N ARG A 59 -25.39 -8.71 11.17
CA ARG A 59 -25.81 -8.41 9.80
C ARG A 59 -25.21 -9.40 8.80
N LYS A 60 -25.93 -9.61 7.70
CA LYS A 60 -25.40 -10.34 6.54
C LYS A 60 -24.35 -9.47 5.83
N PRO A 61 -23.32 -10.07 5.21
CA PRO A 61 -22.35 -9.33 4.39
C PRO A 61 -23.04 -8.47 3.33
N PHE A 62 -22.59 -7.22 3.16
CA PHE A 62 -23.14 -6.36 2.12
C PHE A 62 -22.78 -6.86 0.72
N GLN A 63 -23.77 -6.85 -0.19
CA GLN A 63 -23.59 -7.18 -1.60
C GLN A 63 -23.26 -5.92 -2.38
N MET A 64 -21.96 -5.59 -2.48
CA MET A 64 -21.46 -4.35 -3.08
C MET A 64 -20.67 -4.59 -4.38
N GLN A 65 -21.04 -5.62 -5.15
CA GLN A 65 -20.26 -6.06 -6.30
C GLN A 65 -20.00 -4.93 -7.31
N LYS A 66 -21.06 -4.23 -7.75
CA LYS A 66 -20.96 -3.11 -8.71
C LYS A 66 -20.10 -1.98 -8.15
N THR A 67 -20.30 -1.63 -6.88
CA THR A 67 -19.51 -0.60 -6.19
C THR A 67 -18.02 -0.94 -6.20
N LEU A 68 -17.67 -2.20 -5.90
CA LEU A 68 -16.27 -2.64 -5.93
C LEU A 68 -15.69 -2.60 -7.34
N VAL A 69 -16.43 -3.02 -8.37
CA VAL A 69 -15.93 -2.95 -9.75
C VAL A 69 -15.64 -1.50 -10.14
N VAL A 70 -16.58 -0.58 -9.88
CA VAL A 70 -16.40 0.85 -10.18
C VAL A 70 -15.24 1.45 -9.38
N TYR A 71 -15.18 1.16 -8.07
CA TYR A 71 -14.11 1.63 -7.20
C TYR A 71 -12.73 1.16 -7.68
N ASN A 72 -12.55 -0.15 -7.92
CA ASN A 72 -11.28 -0.68 -8.40
C ASN A 72 -10.92 -0.13 -9.78
N PHE A 73 -11.90 0.09 -10.66
CA PHE A 73 -11.67 0.73 -11.95
C PHE A 73 -11.14 2.16 -11.80
N ILE A 74 -11.75 2.96 -10.91
CA ILE A 74 -11.26 4.31 -10.60
C ILE A 74 -9.84 4.25 -10.04
N GLN A 75 -9.55 3.32 -9.12
CA GLN A 75 -8.20 3.15 -8.57
C GLN A 75 -7.17 2.81 -9.66
N VAL A 76 -7.53 1.97 -10.64
CA VAL A 76 -6.69 1.69 -11.81
C VAL A 76 -6.42 2.98 -12.59
N LEU A 77 -7.44 3.78 -12.91
CA LEU A 77 -7.26 5.03 -13.66
C LEU A 77 -6.35 6.03 -12.92
N VAL A 78 -6.56 6.21 -11.62
CA VAL A 78 -5.71 7.09 -10.79
C VAL A 78 -4.27 6.58 -10.76
N SER A 79 -4.07 5.27 -10.64
CA SER A 79 -2.74 4.65 -10.62
C SER A 79 -2.04 4.77 -11.99
N VAL A 80 -2.77 4.61 -13.09
CA VAL A 80 -2.25 4.84 -14.46
C VAL A 80 -1.82 6.29 -14.61
N TYR A 81 -2.66 7.23 -14.21
CA TYR A 81 -2.35 8.66 -14.27
C TYR A 81 -1.08 8.98 -13.48
N LEU A 82 -0.98 8.54 -12.21
CA LEU A 82 0.20 8.78 -11.37
C LEU A 82 1.47 8.13 -11.93
N PHE A 83 1.36 6.94 -12.50
CA PHE A 83 2.49 6.25 -13.11
C PHE A 83 3.00 7.01 -14.35
N LEU A 84 2.11 7.41 -15.25
CA LEU A 84 2.47 8.17 -16.45
C LEU A 84 2.99 9.56 -16.12
N GLU A 85 2.36 10.27 -15.19
CA GLU A 85 2.83 11.59 -14.73
C GLU A 85 4.20 11.52 -14.07
N GLY A 86 4.45 10.50 -13.24
CA GLY A 86 5.74 10.31 -12.60
C GLY A 86 6.85 9.89 -13.57
N LEU A 87 6.52 9.11 -14.61
CA LEU A 87 7.48 8.78 -15.66
C LEU A 87 7.79 9.99 -16.54
N ASP A 88 6.77 10.60 -17.13
CA ASP A 88 6.92 11.69 -18.10
C ASP A 88 7.41 12.98 -17.45
N GLY A 89 6.81 13.35 -16.31
CA GLY A 89 7.13 14.58 -15.58
C GLY A 89 8.39 14.52 -14.74
N ALA A 90 8.96 13.32 -14.50
CA ALA A 90 10.17 13.16 -13.70
C ALA A 90 11.16 12.15 -14.31
N TRP A 91 10.93 10.85 -14.15
CA TRP A 91 11.98 9.82 -14.26
C TRP A 91 12.48 9.51 -15.67
N LEU A 92 11.68 9.72 -16.72
CA LEU A 92 12.12 9.47 -18.11
C LEU A 92 12.86 10.63 -18.76
N ARG A 93 12.65 11.86 -18.29
CA ARG A 93 13.11 13.07 -19.00
C ARG A 93 13.96 14.01 -18.16
N HIS A 94 13.64 14.14 -16.88
CA HIS A 94 14.14 15.25 -16.06
C HIS A 94 15.01 14.80 -14.89
N TYR A 95 14.76 13.61 -14.33
CA TYR A 95 15.39 13.19 -13.08
C TYR A 95 16.62 12.30 -13.31
N SER A 96 17.59 12.45 -12.42
CA SER A 96 18.75 11.58 -12.30
C SER A 96 18.39 10.30 -11.54
N TRP A 97 18.72 9.15 -12.12
CA TRP A 97 18.56 7.82 -11.50
C TRP A 97 19.54 7.52 -10.37
N ARG A 98 20.51 8.40 -10.11
CA ARG A 98 21.50 8.23 -9.03
C ARG A 98 21.09 8.97 -7.77
N CYS A 99 20.78 10.26 -7.91
CA CYS A 99 20.39 11.12 -6.81
C CYS A 99 19.68 12.33 -7.40
N GLN A 100 18.47 12.60 -6.91
CA GLN A 100 17.66 13.72 -7.39
C GLN A 100 17.22 14.63 -6.23
N PRO A 101 17.64 15.91 -6.22
CA PRO A 101 17.12 16.89 -5.26
C PRO A 101 15.64 17.20 -5.51
N VAL A 102 15.00 17.76 -4.50
CA VAL A 102 13.69 18.39 -4.67
C VAL A 102 13.90 19.77 -5.28
N ASP A 103 13.23 20.01 -6.40
CA ASP A 103 13.10 21.36 -6.96
C ASP A 103 12.00 22.09 -6.19
N PHE A 104 12.36 23.18 -5.51
CA PHE A 104 11.46 24.00 -4.69
C PHE A 104 10.92 25.24 -5.42
N ASP A 105 11.25 25.41 -6.71
CA ASP A 105 10.79 26.56 -7.48
C ASP A 105 9.31 26.42 -7.90
N ASN A 106 8.70 27.54 -8.28
CA ASN A 106 7.34 27.60 -8.81
C ASN A 106 7.26 27.34 -10.33
N ASN A 107 8.31 26.75 -10.92
CA ASN A 107 8.32 26.46 -12.35
C ASN A 107 7.29 25.37 -12.71
N PRO A 108 6.80 25.31 -13.97
CA PRO A 108 5.75 24.37 -14.35
C PRO A 108 6.12 22.89 -14.13
N ALA A 109 7.39 22.52 -14.26
CA ALA A 109 7.85 21.14 -14.09
C ALA A 109 7.85 20.74 -12.60
N ALA A 110 8.39 21.58 -11.73
CA ALA A 110 8.39 21.37 -10.28
C ALA A 110 6.97 21.31 -9.72
N MET A 111 6.09 22.22 -10.17
CA MET A 111 4.68 22.21 -9.79
C MET A 111 3.93 20.98 -10.31
N ARG A 112 4.27 20.45 -11.49
CA ARG A 112 3.71 19.18 -12.00
C ARG A 112 4.04 18.01 -11.08
N VAL A 113 5.31 17.89 -10.66
CA VAL A 113 5.73 16.84 -9.73
C VAL A 113 5.07 17.01 -8.36
N ALA A 114 5.04 18.23 -7.82
CA ALA A 114 4.40 18.49 -6.53
C ALA A 114 2.91 18.12 -6.54
N ARG A 115 2.18 18.44 -7.63
CA ARG A 115 0.79 18.00 -7.83
C ARG A 115 0.68 16.48 -7.90
N GLY A 116 1.63 15.81 -8.55
CA GLY A 116 1.74 14.35 -8.55
C GLY A 116 1.86 13.77 -7.14
N CYS A 117 2.73 14.32 -6.29
CA CYS A 117 2.85 13.92 -4.88
C CYS A 117 1.53 14.10 -4.11
N TYR A 118 0.82 15.21 -4.34
CA TYR A 118 -0.47 15.45 -3.70
C TYR A 118 -1.57 14.50 -4.16
N ILE A 119 -1.68 14.24 -5.46
CA ILE A 119 -2.63 13.27 -6.00
C ILE A 119 -2.30 11.87 -5.48
N TYR A 120 -1.01 11.52 -5.33
CA TYR A 120 -0.60 10.27 -4.71
C TYR A 120 -1.04 10.19 -3.23
N PHE A 121 -0.90 11.26 -2.45
CA PHE A 121 -1.42 11.34 -1.08
C PHE A 121 -2.95 11.13 -1.05
N LEU A 122 -3.70 11.81 -1.92
CA LEU A 122 -5.15 11.62 -2.03
C LEU A 122 -5.52 10.20 -2.42
N ALA A 123 -4.74 9.57 -3.32
CA ALA A 123 -4.89 8.16 -3.65
C ALA A 123 -4.73 7.30 -2.39
N LYS A 124 -3.66 7.46 -1.60
CA LYS A 124 -3.48 6.70 -0.34
C LYS A 124 -4.65 6.88 0.64
N ILE A 125 -5.24 8.07 0.73
CA ILE A 125 -6.45 8.30 1.54
C ILE A 125 -7.65 7.53 0.98
N SER A 126 -7.84 7.54 -0.33
CA SER A 126 -8.94 6.79 -0.97
C SER A 126 -8.80 5.27 -0.78
N GLU A 127 -7.58 4.75 -0.73
CA GLU A 127 -7.26 3.33 -0.52
C GLU A 127 -7.67 2.82 0.87
N LEU A 128 -7.90 3.71 1.85
CA LEU A 128 -8.48 3.34 3.15
C LEU A 128 -9.86 2.67 3.01
N LEU A 129 -10.57 2.94 1.91
CA LEU A 129 -11.86 2.32 1.61
C LEU A 129 -11.74 0.81 1.36
N ASP A 130 -10.57 0.30 0.98
CA ASP A 130 -10.34 -1.14 0.79
C ASP A 130 -10.72 -1.92 2.06
N THR A 131 -10.17 -1.48 3.19
CA THR A 131 -10.42 -2.10 4.49
C THR A 131 -11.85 -1.90 4.96
N VAL A 132 -12.45 -0.73 4.66
CA VAL A 132 -13.87 -0.48 4.95
C VAL A 132 -14.75 -1.48 4.20
N PHE A 133 -14.47 -1.74 2.92
CA PHE A 133 -15.19 -2.74 2.15
C PHE A 133 -14.97 -4.16 2.69
N PHE A 134 -13.77 -4.50 3.16
CA PHE A 134 -13.51 -5.79 3.80
C PHE A 134 -14.35 -5.98 5.07
N THR A 135 -14.40 -4.97 5.94
CA THR A 135 -15.23 -4.99 7.16
C THR A 135 -16.72 -5.15 6.81
N LEU A 136 -17.25 -4.36 5.87
CA LEU A 136 -18.65 -4.41 5.46
C LEU A 136 -19.03 -5.73 4.76
N ARG A 137 -18.06 -6.45 4.19
CA ARG A 137 -18.26 -7.77 3.56
C ARG A 137 -17.93 -8.95 4.49
N LYS A 138 -17.61 -8.69 5.75
CA LYS A 138 -17.17 -9.70 6.74
C LYS A 138 -16.02 -10.56 6.19
N LYS A 139 -15.04 -9.88 5.59
CA LYS A 139 -13.81 -10.49 5.07
C LYS A 139 -12.65 -10.18 6.01
N ASP A 140 -12.83 -10.46 7.30
CA ASP A 140 -11.88 -10.09 8.36
C ASP A 140 -10.49 -10.71 8.15
N ASN A 141 -10.45 -11.87 7.49
CA ASN A 141 -9.23 -12.51 7.01
C ASN A 141 -8.39 -11.66 6.03
N GLN A 142 -8.98 -10.70 5.31
CA GLN A 142 -8.21 -9.78 4.45
C GLN A 142 -7.59 -8.62 5.26
N ILE A 143 -8.09 -8.37 6.48
CA ILE A 143 -7.62 -7.31 7.37
C ILE A 143 -6.45 -7.82 8.21
N THR A 144 -5.33 -8.10 7.55
CA THR A 144 -4.10 -8.54 8.22
C THR A 144 -3.39 -7.37 8.89
N PHE A 145 -2.48 -7.67 9.83
CA PHE A 145 -1.63 -6.63 10.41
C PHE A 145 -0.82 -5.88 9.34
N LEU A 146 -0.30 -6.60 8.34
CA LEU A 146 0.42 -6.01 7.21
C LEU A 146 -0.46 -5.00 6.46
N HIS A 147 -1.68 -5.41 6.10
CA HIS A 147 -2.64 -4.54 5.42
C HIS A 147 -2.94 -3.30 6.25
N LEU A 148 -3.32 -3.47 7.52
CA LEU A 148 -3.69 -2.37 8.39
C LEU A 148 -2.53 -1.41 8.64
N TYR A 149 -1.33 -1.92 8.91
CA TYR A 149 -0.12 -1.12 9.09
C TYR A 149 0.20 -0.32 7.83
N HIS A 150 0.19 -0.97 6.65
CA HIS A 150 0.44 -0.33 5.36
C HIS A 150 -0.53 0.83 5.12
N HIS A 151 -1.84 0.57 5.18
CA HIS A 151 -2.87 1.57 4.90
C HIS A 151 -2.90 2.69 5.95
N THR A 152 -2.33 2.50 7.14
CA THR A 152 -2.21 3.57 8.15
C THR A 152 -0.97 4.44 7.88
N VAL A 153 0.18 3.81 7.62
CA VAL A 153 1.47 4.51 7.51
C VAL A 153 1.65 5.21 6.16
N MET A 154 1.17 4.63 5.06
CA MET A 154 1.36 5.21 3.73
C MET A 154 0.70 6.59 3.55
N PRO A 155 -0.54 6.84 4.01
CA PRO A 155 -1.11 8.19 4.01
C PRO A 155 -0.32 9.19 4.87
N MET A 156 0.21 8.76 6.03
CA MET A 156 1.00 9.65 6.89
C MET A 156 2.33 10.06 6.24
N ILE A 157 3.03 9.10 5.62
CA ILE A 157 4.30 9.35 4.93
C ILE A 157 4.07 10.23 3.70
N SER A 158 3.06 9.92 2.89
CA SER A 158 2.75 10.72 1.70
C SER A 158 2.29 12.13 2.04
N TRP A 159 1.59 12.34 3.16
CA TRP A 159 1.28 13.66 3.69
C TRP A 159 2.56 14.43 4.04
N GLY A 160 3.48 13.83 4.80
CA GLY A 160 4.75 14.45 5.17
C GLY A 160 5.63 14.78 3.96
N ALA A 161 5.73 13.86 2.99
CA ALA A 161 6.44 14.10 1.74
C ALA A 161 5.84 15.28 0.96
N THR A 162 4.50 15.32 0.83
CA THR A 162 3.82 16.42 0.13
C THR A 162 3.97 17.76 0.85
N LYS A 163 3.99 17.74 2.19
CA LYS A 163 4.10 18.94 3.04
C LYS A 163 5.51 19.54 3.03
N TYR A 164 6.55 18.72 3.05
CA TYR A 164 7.92 19.17 3.34
C TYR A 164 8.88 19.08 2.15
N TYR A 165 8.71 18.09 1.28
CA TYR A 165 9.63 17.84 0.16
C TYR A 165 8.90 17.19 -1.04
N PRO A 166 7.93 17.88 -1.66
CA PRO A 166 7.07 17.34 -2.72
C PRO A 166 7.83 17.19 -4.06
N GLY A 167 8.72 16.20 -4.14
CA GLY A 167 9.49 15.89 -5.34
C GLY A 167 10.77 15.10 -5.07
N GLY A 168 11.63 15.02 -6.08
CA GLY A 168 12.97 14.45 -5.97
C GLY A 168 13.01 12.93 -5.78
N HIS A 169 14.08 12.45 -5.15
CA HIS A 169 14.47 11.03 -5.06
C HIS A 169 13.36 10.11 -4.55
N GLY A 170 12.57 10.55 -3.56
CA GLY A 170 11.49 9.75 -2.96
C GLY A 170 10.33 9.46 -3.90
N THR A 171 10.13 10.26 -4.96
CA THR A 171 9.03 10.06 -5.92
C THR A 171 9.14 8.74 -6.69
N PHE A 172 10.34 8.17 -6.81
CA PHE A 172 10.55 6.86 -7.43
C PHE A 172 9.66 5.79 -6.80
N ILE A 173 9.58 5.79 -5.46
CA ILE A 173 8.75 4.84 -4.69
C ILE A 173 7.28 4.99 -5.09
N GLY A 174 6.80 6.23 -5.23
CA GLY A 174 5.42 6.51 -5.66
C GLY A 174 5.14 6.02 -7.07
N VAL A 175 6.09 6.17 -8.00
CA VAL A 175 5.95 5.70 -9.39
C VAL A 175 5.85 4.18 -9.46
N ILE A 176 6.81 3.46 -8.86
CA ILE A 176 6.78 2.00 -8.89
C ILE A 176 5.59 1.43 -8.08
N ASN A 177 5.18 2.09 -7.00
CA ASN A 177 3.97 1.71 -6.27
C ASN A 177 2.72 1.87 -7.13
N SER A 178 2.60 2.98 -7.87
CA SER A 178 1.49 3.23 -8.79
C SER A 178 1.43 2.15 -9.87
N PHE A 179 2.57 1.73 -10.43
CA PHE A 179 2.61 0.60 -11.37
C PHE A 179 2.06 -0.71 -10.78
N VAL A 180 2.51 -1.07 -9.57
CA VAL A 180 2.01 -2.26 -8.89
C VAL A 180 0.52 -2.13 -8.55
N HIS A 181 0.06 -0.94 -8.20
CA HIS A 181 -1.36 -0.66 -7.92
C HIS A 181 -2.23 -0.79 -9.17
N ILE A 182 -1.76 -0.44 -10.37
CA ILE A 182 -2.46 -0.73 -11.63
C ILE A 182 -2.73 -2.24 -11.74
N VAL A 183 -1.70 -3.06 -11.51
CA VAL A 183 -1.78 -4.52 -11.62
C VAL A 183 -2.69 -5.11 -10.52
N MET A 184 -2.50 -4.66 -9.27
CA MET A 184 -3.26 -5.13 -8.11
C MET A 184 -4.75 -4.77 -8.20
N TYR A 185 -5.09 -3.51 -8.50
CA TYR A 185 -6.50 -3.10 -8.60
C TYR A 185 -7.19 -3.68 -9.83
N THR A 186 -6.45 -3.93 -10.93
CA THR A 186 -7.00 -4.69 -12.06
C THR A 186 -7.38 -6.11 -11.65
N TYR A 187 -6.52 -6.77 -10.86
CA TYR A 187 -6.83 -8.08 -10.29
C TYR A 187 -8.08 -8.03 -9.38
N TYR A 188 -8.18 -7.05 -8.49
CA TYR A 188 -9.36 -6.90 -7.61
C TYR A 188 -10.64 -6.60 -8.36
N MET A 189 -10.57 -5.75 -9.39
CA MET A 189 -11.68 -5.46 -10.27
C MET A 189 -12.20 -6.75 -10.90
N MET A 190 -11.32 -7.56 -11.50
CA MET A 190 -11.71 -8.84 -12.10
C MET A 190 -12.22 -9.85 -11.08
N ALA A 191 -11.62 -9.90 -9.88
CA ALA A 191 -12.09 -10.74 -8.78
C ALA A 191 -13.51 -10.36 -8.32
N ALA A 192 -13.85 -9.06 -8.37
CA ALA A 192 -15.17 -8.55 -8.06
C ALA A 192 -16.21 -8.81 -9.16
N MET A 193 -15.82 -9.05 -10.42
CA MET A 193 -16.77 -9.33 -11.52
C MET A 193 -17.44 -10.71 -11.41
N GLY A 194 -17.03 -11.55 -10.46
CA GLY A 194 -17.72 -12.79 -10.07
C GLY A 194 -17.02 -14.07 -10.51
N PRO A 195 -17.61 -15.25 -10.20
CA PRO A 195 -16.97 -16.56 -10.38
C PRO A 195 -16.52 -16.85 -11.82
N GLN A 196 -17.28 -16.32 -12.79
CA GLN A 196 -16.98 -16.43 -14.22
C GLN A 196 -15.62 -15.83 -14.63
N TYR A 197 -15.13 -14.82 -13.91
CA TYR A 197 -13.83 -14.19 -14.15
C TYR A 197 -12.75 -14.70 -13.18
N GLN A 198 -13.13 -15.09 -11.96
CA GLN A 198 -12.19 -15.61 -10.95
C GLN A 198 -11.39 -16.83 -11.41
N LYS A 199 -11.96 -17.67 -12.29
CA LYS A 199 -11.25 -18.82 -12.88
C LYS A 199 -10.00 -18.45 -13.68
N TYR A 200 -9.91 -17.22 -14.19
CA TYR A 200 -8.76 -16.74 -14.96
C TYR A 200 -7.67 -16.08 -14.09
N LEU A 201 -7.86 -16.01 -12.77
CA LEU A 201 -6.98 -15.32 -11.83
C LEU A 201 -5.83 -16.20 -11.30
N TRP A 202 -5.28 -17.07 -12.14
CA TRP A 202 -4.17 -17.97 -11.79
C TRP A 202 -2.88 -17.22 -11.43
N TRP A 203 -2.76 -15.97 -11.87
CA TRP A 203 -1.55 -15.17 -11.76
C TRP A 203 -1.43 -14.38 -10.44
N LYS A 204 -2.30 -14.62 -9.47
CA LYS A 204 -2.26 -13.99 -8.12
C LYS A 204 -0.87 -14.00 -7.49
N LYS A 205 -0.14 -15.12 -7.60
CA LYS A 205 1.20 -15.28 -7.02
C LYS A 205 2.22 -14.29 -7.62
N TYR A 206 2.09 -13.96 -8.91
CA TYR A 206 2.99 -13.03 -9.58
C TYR A 206 2.80 -11.59 -9.09
N ILE A 207 1.61 -11.23 -8.61
CA ILE A 207 1.37 -9.92 -7.98
C ILE A 207 2.19 -9.80 -6.69
N THR A 208 2.17 -10.83 -5.85
CA THR A 208 2.97 -10.84 -4.61
C THR A 208 4.48 -10.77 -4.92
N ASN A 209 4.93 -11.48 -5.95
CA ASN A 209 6.33 -11.39 -6.40
C ASN A 209 6.66 -9.96 -6.89
N LEU A 210 5.77 -9.34 -7.64
CA LEU A 210 5.92 -7.97 -8.14
C LEU A 210 6.02 -6.97 -6.98
N GLN A 211 5.20 -7.11 -5.94
CA GLN A 211 5.28 -6.31 -4.72
C GLN A 211 6.63 -6.49 -4.00
N MET A 212 7.16 -7.71 -3.89
CA MET A 212 8.48 -7.94 -3.28
C MET A 212 9.61 -7.30 -4.10
N VAL A 213 9.57 -7.41 -5.43
CA VAL A 213 10.55 -6.76 -6.31
C VAL A 213 10.46 -5.23 -6.18
N GLN A 214 9.25 -4.67 -6.09
CA GLN A 214 9.03 -3.24 -5.84
C GLN A 214 9.75 -2.77 -4.57
N PHE A 215 9.59 -3.47 -3.43
CA PHE A 215 10.28 -3.11 -2.20
C PHE A 215 11.80 -3.24 -2.30
N GLY A 216 12.29 -4.27 -3.00
CA GLY A 216 13.73 -4.42 -3.28
C GLY A 216 14.29 -3.26 -4.10
N MET A 217 13.59 -2.85 -5.16
CA MET A 217 13.97 -1.70 -5.98
C MET A 217 13.90 -0.38 -5.19
N ALA A 218 12.83 -0.17 -4.41
CA ALA A 218 12.68 1.00 -3.53
C ALA A 218 13.82 1.11 -2.54
N PHE A 219 14.21 -0.01 -1.91
CA PHE A 219 15.31 -0.07 -0.97
C PHE A 219 16.64 0.25 -1.65
N ALA A 220 16.96 -0.42 -2.76
CA ALA A 220 18.21 -0.21 -3.49
C ALA A 220 18.35 1.24 -3.96
N HIS A 221 17.28 1.82 -4.51
CA HIS A 221 17.27 3.21 -4.94
C HIS A 221 17.42 4.18 -3.76
N SER A 222 16.68 3.96 -2.66
CA SER A 222 16.78 4.83 -1.48
C SER A 222 18.15 4.73 -0.78
N ALA A 223 18.78 3.56 -0.81
CA ALA A 223 20.09 3.34 -0.23
C ALA A 223 21.20 4.16 -0.91
N GLN A 224 21.04 4.55 -2.19
CA GLN A 224 22.00 5.41 -2.89
C GLN A 224 22.25 6.75 -2.18
N LEU A 225 21.25 7.26 -1.43
CA LEU A 225 21.35 8.49 -0.64
C LEU A 225 22.28 8.37 0.58
N LEU A 226 22.65 7.15 0.99
CA LEU A 226 23.65 6.94 2.07
C LEU A 226 25.06 7.32 1.62
N TRP A 227 25.35 7.17 0.32
CA TRP A 227 26.68 7.39 -0.24
C TRP A 227 26.77 8.57 -1.21
N THR A 228 25.64 9.10 -1.67
CA THR A 228 25.59 10.22 -2.62
C THR A 228 24.98 11.45 -1.96
N ASP A 229 25.70 12.58 -1.99
CA ASP A 229 25.13 13.87 -1.62
C ASP A 229 24.62 14.60 -2.86
N CYS A 230 23.34 14.95 -2.89
CA CYS A 230 22.78 15.82 -3.92
C CYS A 230 21.81 16.86 -3.35
N GLY A 231 21.89 17.16 -2.06
CA GLY A 231 20.97 18.12 -1.42
C GLY A 231 19.54 17.59 -1.21
N TYR A 232 19.27 16.31 -1.50
CA TYR A 232 18.02 15.67 -1.08
C TYR A 232 18.02 15.47 0.45
N PRO A 233 16.88 15.66 1.16
CA PRO A 233 16.88 15.65 2.62
C PRO A 233 17.30 14.29 3.21
N ARG A 234 18.53 14.19 3.71
CA ARG A 234 19.10 12.94 4.25
C ARG A 234 18.32 12.36 5.42
N TRP A 235 17.66 13.22 6.19
CA TRP A 235 16.85 12.77 7.32
C TRP A 235 15.72 11.84 6.88
N SER A 236 15.24 11.96 5.63
CA SER A 236 14.21 11.07 5.06
C SER A 236 14.67 9.61 4.99
N VAL A 237 15.98 9.36 4.87
CA VAL A 237 16.56 8.01 4.79
C VAL A 237 16.43 7.28 6.12
N PHE A 238 16.54 7.99 7.25
CA PHE A 238 16.34 7.40 8.59
C PHE A 238 14.92 6.89 8.82
N PHE A 239 13.93 7.42 8.10
CA PHE A 239 12.56 6.91 8.14
C PHE A 239 12.28 5.89 7.03
N THR A 240 12.79 6.13 5.82
CA THR A 240 12.47 5.35 4.63
C THR A 240 13.11 3.96 4.66
N LEU A 241 14.39 3.83 5.03
CA LEU A 241 15.08 2.54 5.00
C LEU A 241 14.58 1.56 6.07
N PRO A 242 14.42 1.95 7.35
CA PRO A 242 13.85 1.03 8.34
C PRO A 242 12.44 0.57 7.97
N ASN A 243 11.63 1.48 7.41
CA ASN A 243 10.28 1.14 6.99
C ASN A 243 10.28 0.19 5.78
N ALA A 244 11.15 0.42 4.79
CA ALA A 244 11.33 -0.49 3.66
C ALA A 244 11.75 -1.90 4.09
N ILE A 245 12.68 -2.00 5.06
CA ILE A 245 13.10 -3.29 5.65
C ILE A 245 11.92 -3.95 6.36
N PHE A 246 11.18 -3.20 7.17
CA PHE A 246 10.03 -3.71 7.90
C PHE A 246 8.94 -4.25 6.96
N PHE A 247 8.59 -3.51 5.91
CA PHE A 247 7.67 -3.99 4.87
C PHE A 247 8.19 -5.24 4.18
N TYR A 248 9.47 -5.28 3.80
CA TYR A 248 10.06 -6.47 3.18
C TYR A 248 9.94 -7.70 4.08
N MET A 249 10.21 -7.55 5.38
CA MET A 249 10.05 -8.64 6.36
C MET A 249 8.61 -9.13 6.46
N LEU A 250 7.64 -8.22 6.54
CA LEU A 250 6.21 -8.58 6.61
C LEU A 250 5.73 -9.28 5.33
N PHE A 251 6.12 -8.79 4.15
CA PHE A 251 5.76 -9.42 2.88
C PHE A 251 6.43 -10.79 2.71
N ASN A 252 7.67 -10.96 3.14
CA ASN A 252 8.36 -12.25 3.13
C ASN A 252 7.69 -13.25 4.08
N ASP A 253 7.28 -12.83 5.27
CA ASP A 253 6.51 -13.65 6.20
C ASP A 253 5.16 -14.07 5.61
N PHE A 254 4.41 -13.11 5.03
CA PHE A 254 3.17 -13.38 4.31
C PHE A 254 3.37 -14.38 3.16
N TYR A 255 4.41 -14.19 2.35
CA TYR A 255 4.71 -15.08 1.23
C TYR A 255 5.03 -16.50 1.71
N LYS A 256 5.84 -16.66 2.75
CA LYS A 256 6.18 -17.95 3.35
C LYS A 256 4.95 -18.65 3.91
N LYS A 257 4.09 -17.93 4.64
CA LYS A 257 2.84 -18.49 5.21
C LYS A 257 1.85 -18.91 4.11
N SER A 258 1.65 -18.05 3.11
CA SER A 258 0.65 -18.27 2.05
C SER A 258 1.06 -19.31 1.00
N TYR A 259 2.36 -19.39 0.68
CA TYR A 259 2.87 -20.22 -0.42
C TYR A 259 3.90 -21.28 0.01
N GLY A 260 4.62 -21.07 1.12
CA GLY A 260 5.58 -22.03 1.64
C GLY A 260 4.92 -23.26 2.27
N SER A 261 3.81 -23.08 2.99
CA SER A 261 3.02 -24.19 3.56
C SER A 261 2.47 -25.13 2.47
N LYS A 262 2.06 -24.58 1.32
CA LYS A 262 1.58 -25.39 0.17
C LYS A 262 2.69 -26.28 -0.41
N LYS A 263 3.93 -25.78 -0.48
CA LYS A 263 5.08 -26.55 -0.95
C LYS A 263 5.45 -27.67 0.02
N ALA A 264 5.37 -27.40 1.33
CA ALA A 264 5.61 -28.41 2.37
C ALA A 264 4.50 -29.48 2.41
N ALA A 265 3.23 -29.08 2.27
CA ALA A 265 2.10 -30.01 2.21
C ALA A 265 2.11 -30.86 0.93
N ALA A 266 2.43 -30.26 -0.22
CA ALA A 266 2.60 -30.99 -1.48
C ALA A 266 3.81 -31.94 -1.45
N ALA A 267 4.92 -31.53 -0.83
CA ALA A 267 6.09 -32.39 -0.64
C ALA A 267 5.80 -33.53 0.34
N LYS A 268 5.01 -33.29 1.40
CA LYS A 268 4.57 -34.33 2.32
C LYS A 268 3.65 -35.35 1.63
N LEU A 269 2.66 -34.88 0.87
CA LEU A 269 1.77 -35.75 0.08
C LEU A 269 2.55 -36.57 -0.97
N ALA A 270 3.56 -35.97 -1.62
CA ALA A 270 4.43 -36.68 -2.56
C ALA A 270 5.29 -37.74 -1.86
N ASN A 271 5.82 -37.45 -0.66
CA ASN A 271 6.58 -38.41 0.14
C ASN A 271 5.69 -39.53 0.71
N ASP A 272 4.47 -39.20 1.15
CA ASP A 272 3.50 -40.17 1.65
C ASP A 272 3.02 -41.11 0.51
N ALA A 273 2.82 -40.58 -0.70
CA ALA A 273 2.51 -41.39 -1.89
C ALA A 273 3.69 -42.29 -2.32
N ALA A 274 4.92 -41.77 -2.31
CA ALA A 274 6.12 -42.56 -2.62
C ALA A 274 6.41 -43.66 -1.58
N ASN A 275 6.05 -43.42 -0.31
CA ASN A 275 6.16 -44.42 0.75
C ASN A 275 5.03 -45.47 0.70
N ALA A 276 3.85 -45.12 0.18
CA ALA A 276 2.74 -46.05 -0.01
C ALA A 276 3.01 -47.05 -1.16
N ASP A 277 3.63 -46.60 -2.26
CA ASP A 277 4.03 -47.48 -3.38
C ASP A 277 5.13 -48.49 -3.01
N ASN A 278 5.95 -48.18 -1.99
CA ASN A 278 6.99 -49.10 -1.50
C ASN A 278 6.47 -50.18 -0.53
N ASN A 279 5.27 -50.03 0.03
CA ASN A 279 4.67 -50.99 0.95
C ASN A 279 3.44 -51.64 0.30
N ASN A 280 3.69 -52.59 -0.61
CA ASN A 280 2.66 -53.49 -1.14
C ASN A 280 2.02 -54.31 -0.01
N THR A 281 0.90 -53.84 0.53
CA THR A 281 -0.10 -54.67 1.20
C THR A 281 -1.51 -54.25 0.75
N HIS A 282 -2.31 -55.27 0.43
CA HIS A 282 -3.63 -55.27 -0.22
C HIS A 282 -4.63 -54.17 0.23
N PRO A 283 -5.52 -53.68 -0.67
CA PRO A 283 -6.38 -52.54 -0.38
C PRO A 283 -7.63 -52.96 0.40
N THR A 284 -7.99 -52.20 1.43
CA THR A 284 -9.37 -52.17 1.94
C THR A 284 -9.94 -50.78 1.69
N THR A 285 -11.03 -50.77 0.91
CA THR A 285 -11.77 -49.60 0.45
C THR A 285 -12.44 -48.82 1.57
N THR A 286 -12.24 -47.51 1.61
CA THR A 286 -13.21 -46.55 2.17
C THR A 286 -13.13 -45.23 1.41
N PRO A 287 -14.23 -44.74 0.80
CA PRO A 287 -14.22 -43.46 0.11
C PRO A 287 -14.39 -42.34 1.14
N THR A 288 -13.27 -41.84 1.67
CA THR A 288 -13.28 -40.60 2.43
C THR A 288 -13.39 -39.44 1.45
N THR A 289 -14.58 -38.88 1.32
CA THR A 289 -14.82 -37.63 0.59
C THR A 289 -14.16 -36.48 1.35
N THR A 290 -12.89 -36.21 1.05
CA THR A 290 -12.20 -35.01 1.51
C THR A 290 -12.78 -33.80 0.76
N PRO A 291 -13.22 -32.74 1.45
CA PRO A 291 -13.63 -31.51 0.77
C PRO A 291 -12.44 -30.93 0.02
N SER A 292 -12.62 -30.59 -1.26
CA SER A 292 -11.63 -29.87 -2.06
C SER A 292 -11.06 -28.69 -1.26
N ALA A 293 -9.73 -28.72 -1.08
CA ALA A 293 -8.93 -27.71 -0.40
C ALA A 293 -8.93 -26.33 -1.11
N ASP A 294 -9.65 -26.21 -2.24
CA ASP A 294 -9.78 -24.96 -2.99
C ASP A 294 -10.66 -23.92 -2.28
N LYS A 295 -11.46 -24.32 -1.29
CA LYS A 295 -12.37 -23.38 -0.59
C LYS A 295 -11.73 -22.58 0.56
N VAL A 296 -10.57 -22.99 1.06
CA VAL A 296 -9.97 -22.37 2.27
C VAL A 296 -9.06 -21.18 1.94
N ALA A 297 -8.55 -21.08 0.70
CA ALA A 297 -7.57 -20.07 0.28
C ALA A 297 -8.16 -18.76 -0.30
N SER A 298 -9.43 -18.48 -0.05
CA SER A 298 -10.18 -17.37 -0.65
C SER A 298 -10.05 -16.02 0.09
N LYS A 299 -9.00 -15.83 0.90
CA LYS A 299 -9.15 -14.99 2.10
C LYS A 299 -8.10 -13.92 2.44
N GLU A 300 -6.99 -13.67 1.74
CA GLU A 300 -6.02 -12.65 2.26
C GLU A 300 -5.53 -11.58 1.29
N LEU A 301 -6.26 -11.30 0.21
CA LEU A 301 -6.10 -10.09 -0.62
C LEU A 301 -7.49 -9.70 -1.10
#